data_AF-A0A8B3CFT6-F1
#
_entry.id   AF-A0A8B3CFT6-F1
#
_cell.length_a   1.000
_cell.length_b   1.000
_cell.length_c   1.000
_cell.angle_alpha   90.00
_cell.angle_beta   90.00
_cell.angle_gamma   90.00
#
_symmetry.space_group_name_H-M   'P 1'
#
loop_
_entity.id
_entity.type
_entity.pdbx_description
1 polymer ?
#
loop_
_entity_poly.entity_id
_entity_poly.type
_entity_poly.pdbx_seq_one_letter_code
_entity_poly.pdbx_strand_id
1 'polypeptide(L)'
;MIEKNVGGRWEWEAVGESKFAVNGNKLELAIAKQLMNLTGDDVDIEFKWNDNMQENGNIMDFYVNGDTAPGGRFNYVYTTK
;
A
#
# COMPACT_ATOMS: atom_id res chain seq x y z
N MET A 1 -2.28 11.01 3.71
CA MET A 1 -3.46 10.86 2.83
C MET A 1 -3.56 9.40 2.42
N ILE A 2 -4.77 8.86 2.26
CA ILE A 2 -5.01 7.54 1.68
C ILE A 2 -5.73 7.76 0.36
N GLU A 3 -5.20 7.15 -0.69
CA GLU A 3 -5.75 7.24 -2.03
C GLU A 3 -6.04 5.84 -2.59
N LYS A 4 -7.05 5.76 -3.46
CA LYS A 4 -7.47 4.52 -4.10
C LYS A 4 -7.26 4.61 -5.60
N ASN A 5 -6.78 3.52 -6.18
CA ASN A 5 -6.62 3.45 -7.63
C ASN A 5 -7.98 3.49 -8.35
N VAL A 6 -8.08 4.31 -9.40
CA VAL A 6 -9.29 4.46 -10.21
C VAL A 6 -9.21 3.55 -11.44
N GLY A 7 -9.95 2.44 -11.41
CA GLY A 7 -10.17 1.58 -12.58
C GLY A 7 -8.91 0.98 -13.22
N GLY A 8 -7.82 0.79 -12.45
CA GLY A 8 -6.56 0.23 -12.93
C GLY A 8 -5.67 1.21 -13.71
N ARG A 9 -6.01 2.51 -13.75
CA ARG A 9 -5.42 3.47 -14.70
C ARG A 9 -4.24 4.29 -14.18
N TRP A 10 -3.61 3.88 -13.07
CA TRP A 10 -2.59 4.70 -12.38
C TRP A 10 -3.04 6.13 -12.05
N GLU A 11 -4.35 6.26 -11.85
CA GLU A 11 -5.04 7.44 -11.34
C GLU A 11 -5.45 7.16 -9.90
N TRP A 12 -5.43 8.18 -9.06
CA TRP A 12 -5.65 8.06 -7.63
C TRP A 12 -6.75 9.02 -7.19
N GLU A 13 -7.69 8.53 -6.38
CA GLU A 13 -8.72 9.35 -5.74
C GLU A 13 -8.50 9.37 -4.22
N ALA A 14 -8.57 10.55 -3.59
CA ALA A 14 -8.48 10.66 -2.15
C ALA A 14 -9.70 10.02 -1.48
N VAL A 15 -9.48 9.03 -0.63
CA VAL A 15 -10.55 8.30 0.09
C VAL A 15 -10.54 8.55 1.59
N GLY A 16 -9.48 9.18 2.11
CA GLY A 16 -9.43 9.60 3.51
C GLY A 16 -8.03 9.93 4.00
N GLU A 17 -7.91 9.92 5.31
CA GLU A 17 -6.65 10.18 6.02
C GLU A 17 -6.32 9.01 6.95
N SER A 18 -5.03 8.87 7.21
CA SER A 18 -4.47 7.89 8.14
C SER A 18 -3.49 8.61 9.05
N LYS A 19 -3.44 8.19 10.31
CA LYS A 19 -2.39 8.62 11.22
C LYS A 19 -1.17 7.76 10.97
N PHE A 20 0.01 8.34 11.14
CA PHE A 20 1.24 7.58 11.10
C PHE A 20 2.20 8.02 12.20
N ALA A 21 3.10 7.12 12.55
CA ALA A 21 4.21 7.40 13.45
C ALA A 21 5.50 6.83 12.87
N VAL A 22 6.61 7.55 13.10
CA VAL A 22 7.95 7.11 12.70
C VAL A 22 8.82 7.06 13.95
N ASN A 23 9.51 5.94 14.15
CA ASN A 23 10.50 5.78 15.21
C ASN A 23 11.74 5.07 14.65
N GLY A 24 12.80 5.85 14.42
CA GLY A 24 14.02 5.35 13.77
C GLY A 24 13.71 4.78 12.38
N ASN A 25 13.94 3.48 12.21
CA ASN A 25 13.69 2.75 10.97
C ASN A 25 12.33 2.04 10.92
N LYS A 26 11.37 2.44 11.75
CA LYS A 26 10.03 1.87 11.80
C LYS A 26 8.99 2.91 11.42
N LEU A 27 8.09 2.53 10.51
CA LEU A 27 6.91 3.29 10.14
C LEU A 27 5.67 2.49 10.55
N GLU A 28 4.74 3.15 11.22
CA GLU A 28 3.43 2.60 11.56
C GLU A 28 2.34 3.44 10.93
N LEU A 29 1.35 2.78 10.32
CA LEU A 29 0.20 3.40 9.67
C LEU A 29 -1.09 2.92 10.36
N ALA A 30 -1.99 3.84 10.69
CA ALA A 30 -3.29 3.54 11.29
C ALA A 30 -4.41 3.80 10.28
N ILE A 31 -4.67 2.79 9.43
CA ILE A 31 -5.66 2.86 8.34
C ILE A 31 -7.00 2.29 8.82
N ALA A 32 -8.08 3.05 8.66
CA ALA A 32 -9.41 2.57 9.01
C ALA A 32 -9.86 1.43 8.06
N LYS A 33 -10.34 0.31 8.62
CA LYS A 33 -10.79 -0.89 7.88
C LYS A 33 -11.75 -0.57 6.73
N GLN A 34 -12.70 0.34 6.96
CA GLN A 34 -13.67 0.74 5.94
C GLN A 34 -13.05 1.34 4.67
N LEU A 35 -11.86 1.96 4.76
CA LEU A 35 -11.17 2.52 3.60
C LEU A 35 -10.58 1.43 2.69
N MET A 36 -10.40 0.22 3.23
CA MET A 36 -9.90 -0.95 2.53
C MET A 36 -11.02 -1.95 2.18
N ASN A 37 -12.29 -1.55 2.32
CA ASN A 37 -13.46 -2.43 2.12
C ASN A 37 -13.45 -3.70 3.00
N LEU A 38 -12.76 -3.67 4.14
CA LEU A 38 -12.78 -4.77 5.10
C LEU A 38 -14.01 -4.67 5.99
N THR A 39 -14.72 -5.77 6.17
CA THR A 39 -15.93 -5.88 7.00
C THR A 39 -15.70 -6.87 8.15
N GLY A 40 -16.40 -6.67 9.27
CA GLY A 40 -16.25 -7.51 10.46
C GLY A 40 -14.94 -7.28 11.20
N ASP A 41 -14.54 -8.27 12.01
CA ASP A 41 -13.34 -8.20 12.86
C ASP A 41 -12.09 -8.75 12.19
N ASP A 42 -12.26 -9.63 11.20
CA ASP A 42 -11.15 -10.25 10.49
C ASP A 42 -10.45 -9.26 9.54
N VAL A 43 -9.15 -9.45 9.39
CA VAL A 43 -8.31 -8.76 8.41
C VAL A 43 -7.75 -9.81 7.46
N ASP A 44 -7.90 -9.56 6.17
CA ASP A 44 -7.34 -10.39 5.11
C ASP A 44 -6.85 -9.46 4.00
N ILE A 45 -5.55 -9.17 4.00
CA ILE A 45 -4.95 -8.20 3.10
C ILE A 45 -3.64 -8.70 2.53
N GLU A 46 -3.33 -8.19 1.35
CA GLU A 46 -2.03 -8.32 0.72
C GLU A 46 -1.46 -6.92 0.47
N PHE A 47 -0.17 -6.73 0.73
CA PHE A 47 0.47 -5.44 0.50
C PHE A 47 1.91 -5.56 0.05
N LYS A 48 2.38 -4.48 -0.59
CA LYS A 48 3.76 -4.27 -1.01
C LYS A 48 4.14 -2.82 -0.71
N TRP A 49 5.35 -2.63 -0.23
CA TRP A 49 5.96 -1.32 -0.06
C TRP A 49 6.79 -0.96 -1.30
N ASN A 50 6.71 0.30 -1.73
CA ASN A 50 7.53 0.94 -2.75
C ASN A 50 7.66 2.42 -2.37
N ASP A 51 8.87 2.96 -2.31
CA ASP A 51 9.12 4.35 -1.92
C ASP A 51 10.03 5.12 -2.89
N ASN A 52 10.36 4.54 -4.04
CA ASN A 52 11.26 5.14 -5.04
C ASN A 52 10.73 5.07 -6.48
N MET A 53 9.46 5.47 -6.67
CA MET A 53 8.83 5.57 -8.00
C MET A 53 9.40 6.74 -8.83
N GLN A 54 9.89 6.47 -10.03
CA GLN A 54 10.45 7.46 -10.97
C GLN A 54 9.40 7.96 -11.97
N GLU A 55 8.57 7.06 -12.51
CA GLU A 55 7.61 7.35 -13.58
C GLU A 55 6.24 6.77 -13.25
N ASN A 56 5.25 7.65 -13.04
CA ASN A 56 3.88 7.21 -12.79
C ASN A 56 3.34 6.43 -14.00
N GLY A 57 2.72 5.28 -13.75
CA GLY A 57 2.21 4.41 -14.82
C GLY A 57 3.16 3.31 -15.28
N ASN A 58 4.45 3.43 -14.94
CA ASN A 58 5.45 2.45 -15.36
C ASN A 58 5.61 1.33 -14.31
N ILE A 59 4.93 0.21 -14.52
CA ILE A 59 5.02 -0.94 -13.61
C ILE A 59 6.43 -1.52 -13.49
N MET A 60 7.28 -1.37 -14.53
CA MET A 60 8.65 -1.88 -14.49
C MET A 60 9.51 -1.16 -13.46
N ASP A 61 9.09 0.03 -13.06
CA ASP A 61 9.81 0.82 -12.07
C ASP A 61 9.84 0.13 -10.70
N PHE A 62 8.80 -0.66 -10.35
CA PHE A 62 8.80 -1.53 -9.16
C PHE A 62 9.92 -2.59 -9.16
N TYR A 63 10.50 -2.92 -10.33
CA TYR A 63 11.53 -3.95 -10.47
C TYR A 63 12.93 -3.37 -10.66
N VAL A 64 13.04 -2.20 -11.28
CA VAL A 64 14.33 -1.61 -11.67
C VAL A 64 14.82 -0.61 -10.63
N ASN A 65 13.95 0.32 -10.23
CA ASN A 65 14.30 1.44 -9.34
C ASN A 65 13.62 1.33 -7.97
N GLY A 66 12.55 0.55 -7.90
CA GLY A 66 11.74 0.39 -6.73
C GLY A 66 12.50 -0.34 -5.64
N ASP A 67 12.96 0.43 -4.66
CA ASP A 67 13.21 -0.07 -3.31
C ASP A 67 11.87 -0.62 -2.78
N THR A 68 11.66 -1.91 -3.03
CA THR A 68 10.40 -2.59 -2.76
C THR A 68 10.57 -3.69 -1.74
N ALA A 69 9.56 -3.82 -0.89
CA ALA A 69 9.45 -4.90 0.06
C ALA A 69 8.06 -5.55 -0.05
N PRO A 70 7.95 -6.86 -0.35
CA PRO A 70 9.04 -7.77 -0.67
C PRO A 70 9.49 -7.60 -2.14
N GLY A 71 10.65 -8.12 -2.51
CA GLY A 71 11.20 -7.97 -3.87
C GLY A 71 10.39 -8.70 -4.96
N GLY A 72 10.54 -8.28 -6.21
CA GLY A 72 9.97 -8.98 -7.37
C GLY A 72 8.44 -9.02 -7.38
N ARG A 73 7.87 -10.18 -7.73
CA ARG A 73 6.41 -10.40 -7.83
C ARG A 73 5.74 -10.78 -6.51
N PHE A 74 6.47 -10.77 -5.40
CA PHE A 74 5.93 -11.13 -4.10
C PHE A 74 5.15 -9.98 -3.48
N ASN A 75 4.33 -10.34 -2.50
CA ASN A 75 3.51 -9.51 -1.63
C ASN A 75 3.57 -10.09 -0.21
N TYR A 76 3.41 -9.23 0.80
CA TYR A 76 3.14 -9.68 2.15
C TYR A 76 1.67 -10.07 2.25
N VAL A 77 1.39 -11.18 2.93
CA VAL A 77 0.03 -11.64 3.22
C VAL A 77 -0.18 -11.57 4.72
N TYR A 78 -1.26 -10.91 5.15
CA TYR A 78 -1.67 -10.86 6.56
C TYR A 78 -3.13 -11.29 6.66
N THR A 79 -3.38 -12.31 7.47
CA THR A 79 -4.73 -12.86 7.67
C THR A 79 -4.95 -13.16 9.16
N THR A 80 -6.16 -12.87 9.65
CA THR A 80 -6.60 -13.21 11.02
C THR A 80 -7.72 -14.25 11.06
N LYS A 81 -8.06 -14.83 9.90
CA LYS A 81 -9.00 -15.96 9.79
C LYS A 81 -8.53 -17.19 10.58
#